data_AF-A0A6J7K1H2-F1
#
_entry.id   AF-A0A6J7K1H2-F1
#
_cell.length_a   1.000
_cell.length_b   1.000
_cell.length_c   1.000
_cell.angle_alpha   90.00
_cell.angle_beta   90.00
_cell.angle_gamma   90.00
#
_symmetry.space_group_name_H-M   'P 1'
#
loop_
_entity.id
_entity.type
_entity.pdbx_description
1 polymer ?
#
loop_
_entity_poly.entity_id
_entity_poly.type
_entity_poly.pdbx_seq_one_letter_code
_entity_poly.pdbx_strand_id
1 'polypeptide(L)'
;MLADHGFSGIPATLGMLQWTGSPPHPALLASVTEFLPGAVDGWTWAVDDVHAFAAGDVAADTALLPARQLGVLVAGMHVAFASSGRAVADEKTTQRWRDRANHALDDALRLVDGPEGERLARRAPRIRAAFETFLETSGTPLIDVHGDLHVGQVLRHGSPSRYALIDFDGNPVTAIEEGARRQPVALDVAGMLASLDHVGRVVIKRTDGVDVDAVLAWIGQAQATFFAAYRSALLEAGAGALLDDRVIRPLQLEQECREFIYAVRHLPHWRYVPDAALSALLPDEE
;
A
#
# COMPACT_ATOMS: atom_id res chain seq x y z
N MET A 1 -12.16 -7.31 17.05
CA MET A 1 -11.06 -7.80 16.20
C MET A 1 -11.59 -8.05 14.79
N LEU A 2 -10.74 -8.09 13.77
CA LEU A 2 -11.16 -8.39 12.38
C LEU A 2 -11.95 -9.71 12.30
N ALA A 3 -11.52 -10.73 13.02
CA ALA A 3 -12.21 -12.03 13.10
C ALA A 3 -13.65 -11.92 13.65
N ASP A 4 -13.89 -11.03 14.62
CA ASP A 4 -15.23 -10.80 15.21
C ASP A 4 -16.21 -10.17 14.19
N HIS A 5 -15.68 -9.58 13.13
CA HIS A 5 -16.43 -8.99 12.03
C HIS A 5 -16.41 -9.86 10.77
N GLY A 6 -16.10 -11.16 10.91
CA GLY A 6 -16.21 -12.15 9.84
C GLY A 6 -15.09 -12.10 8.80
N PHE A 7 -14.02 -11.33 9.02
CA PHE A 7 -12.86 -11.33 8.14
C PHE A 7 -11.92 -12.50 8.45
N SER A 8 -11.78 -13.42 7.49
CA SER A 8 -10.90 -14.60 7.60
C SER A 8 -9.61 -14.47 6.80
N GLY A 9 -9.30 -13.27 6.31
CA GLY A 9 -8.10 -12.98 5.51
C GLY A 9 -6.84 -12.72 6.32
N ILE A 10 -6.77 -13.26 7.55
CA ILE A 10 -5.63 -13.17 8.48
C ILE A 10 -5.37 -14.57 9.05
N PRO A 11 -4.16 -14.87 9.56
CA PRO A 11 -3.95 -16.07 10.37
C PRO A 11 -4.91 -16.07 11.57
N ALA A 12 -5.57 -17.19 11.86
CA ALA A 12 -6.59 -17.22 12.89
C ALA A 12 -6.03 -16.78 14.25
N THR A 13 -6.68 -15.81 14.90
CA THR A 13 -6.24 -15.36 16.23
C THR A 13 -6.65 -16.39 17.29
N LEU A 14 -5.67 -17.00 17.95
CA LEU A 14 -5.86 -18.01 18.99
C LEU A 14 -5.95 -17.38 20.39
N GLY A 15 -5.31 -16.23 20.60
CA GLY A 15 -5.39 -15.50 21.87
C GLY A 15 -4.61 -14.19 21.85
N MET A 16 -4.90 -13.33 22.83
CA MET A 16 -4.18 -12.08 23.08
C MET A 16 -4.03 -11.85 24.59
N LEU A 17 -2.90 -11.28 24.98
CA LEU A 17 -2.62 -10.79 26.32
C LEU A 17 -2.54 -9.27 26.28
N GLN A 18 -3.34 -8.59 27.09
CA GLN A 18 -3.39 -7.12 27.15
C GLN A 18 -3.15 -6.62 28.57
N TRP A 19 -2.40 -5.52 28.69
CA TRP A 19 -2.23 -4.77 29.93
C TRP A 19 -3.25 -3.63 30.01
N THR A 20 -4.11 -3.64 31.04
CA THR A 20 -5.15 -2.63 31.24
C THR A 20 -4.79 -1.58 32.32
N GLY A 21 -3.55 -1.59 32.82
CA GLY A 21 -3.14 -0.81 33.99
C GLY A 21 -2.73 0.64 33.73
N SER A 22 -2.74 1.13 32.49
CA SER A 22 -2.41 2.53 32.17
C SER A 22 -3.34 3.05 31.06
N PRO A 23 -4.33 3.91 31.39
CA PRO A 23 -5.15 4.62 30.41
C PRO A 23 -4.28 5.41 29.41
N PRO A 24 -4.76 5.69 28.17
CA PRO A 24 -6.14 5.60 27.71
C PRO A 24 -6.57 4.27 27.04
N HIS A 25 -5.65 3.34 26.73
CA HIS A 25 -5.99 2.10 26.02
C HIS A 25 -5.23 0.88 26.55
N PRO A 26 -5.83 -0.34 26.49
CA PRO A 26 -5.11 -1.58 26.78
C PRO A 26 -3.89 -1.72 25.86
N ALA A 27 -2.72 -2.00 26.42
CA ALA A 27 -1.50 -2.26 25.63
C ALA A 27 -1.42 -3.75 25.30
N LEU A 28 -1.22 -4.10 24.03
CA LEU A 28 -0.98 -5.48 23.61
C LEU A 28 0.39 -5.92 24.14
N LEU A 29 0.43 -7.00 24.91
CA LEU A 29 1.68 -7.59 25.42
C LEU A 29 2.12 -8.80 24.60
N ALA A 30 1.15 -9.62 24.17
CA ALA A 30 1.39 -10.78 23.34
C ALA A 30 0.15 -11.14 22.52
N SER A 31 0.36 -11.69 21.33
CA SER A 31 -0.67 -12.31 20.50
C SER A 31 -0.23 -13.73 20.14
N VAL A 32 -1.21 -14.61 19.96
CA VAL A 32 -1.01 -15.98 19.48
C VAL A 32 -1.90 -16.16 18.27
N THR A 33 -1.31 -16.52 17.14
CA THR A 33 -2.01 -16.75 15.88
C THR A 33 -1.72 -18.15 15.35
N GLU A 34 -2.56 -18.60 14.43
CA GLU A 34 -2.33 -19.80 13.64
C GLU A 34 -1.01 -19.68 12.89
N PHE A 35 -0.17 -20.71 13.01
CA PHE A 35 0.99 -20.87 12.16
C PHE A 35 0.54 -21.42 10.80
N LEU A 36 0.91 -20.77 9.70
CA LEU A 36 0.60 -21.19 8.33
C LEU A 36 1.80 -21.95 7.73
N PRO A 37 1.82 -23.31 7.72
CA PRO A 37 2.99 -24.05 7.27
C PRO A 37 3.18 -23.88 5.76
N GLY A 38 4.41 -23.61 5.34
CA GLY A 38 4.76 -23.41 3.93
C GLY A 38 4.23 -22.11 3.33
N ALA A 39 3.81 -21.15 4.17
CA ALA A 39 3.49 -19.81 3.70
C ALA A 39 4.75 -19.12 3.15
N VAL A 40 4.58 -18.38 2.05
CA VAL A 40 5.63 -17.61 1.39
C VAL A 40 5.25 -16.13 1.47
N ASP A 41 6.22 -15.25 1.72
CA ASP A 41 6.00 -13.81 1.79
C ASP A 41 5.71 -13.19 0.41
N GLY A 42 5.05 -12.04 0.46
CA GLY A 42 4.70 -11.18 -0.67
C GLY A 42 5.77 -10.95 -1.71
N TRP A 43 6.93 -10.52 -1.24
CA TRP A 43 8.01 -10.11 -2.12
C TRP A 43 8.58 -11.31 -2.85
N THR A 44 8.64 -12.47 -2.21
CA THR A 44 9.04 -13.71 -2.88
C THR A 44 8.00 -14.13 -3.91
N TRP A 45 6.75 -14.37 -3.50
CA TRP A 45 5.78 -14.98 -4.40
C TRP A 45 5.36 -14.06 -5.55
N ALA A 46 5.27 -12.75 -5.33
CA ALA A 46 4.84 -11.81 -6.37
C ALA A 46 5.93 -11.61 -7.42
N VAL A 47 7.20 -11.54 -7.00
CA VAL A 47 8.33 -11.45 -7.94
C VAL A 47 8.44 -12.73 -8.76
N ASP A 48 8.28 -13.90 -8.15
CA ASP A 48 8.31 -15.18 -8.87
C ASP A 48 7.19 -15.27 -9.93
N ASP A 49 5.97 -14.86 -9.58
CA ASP A 49 4.83 -14.88 -10.52
C ASP A 49 5.07 -13.94 -11.72
N VAL A 50 5.58 -12.73 -11.48
CA VAL A 50 5.86 -11.76 -12.55
C VAL A 50 7.06 -12.18 -13.39
N HIS A 51 8.09 -12.77 -12.78
CA HIS A 51 9.22 -13.35 -13.51
C HIS A 51 8.74 -14.49 -14.43
N ALA A 52 7.91 -15.41 -13.93
CA ALA A 52 7.36 -16.51 -14.73
C ALA A 52 6.47 -16.00 -15.88
N PHE A 53 5.68 -14.96 -15.63
CA PHE A 53 4.93 -14.27 -16.69
C PHE A 53 5.86 -13.69 -17.76
N ALA A 54 6.89 -12.96 -17.35
CA ALA A 54 7.82 -12.31 -18.27
C ALA A 54 8.68 -13.31 -19.06
N ALA A 55 8.92 -14.50 -18.51
CA ALA A 55 9.56 -15.62 -19.19
C ALA A 55 8.62 -16.36 -20.17
N GLY A 56 7.31 -16.06 -20.16
CA GLY A 56 6.31 -16.73 -20.98
C GLY A 56 5.83 -18.08 -20.42
N ASP A 57 6.21 -18.42 -19.19
CA ASP A 57 5.81 -19.66 -18.51
C ASP A 57 4.35 -19.62 -18.04
N VAL A 58 3.81 -18.41 -17.84
CA VAL A 58 2.47 -18.17 -17.30
C VAL A 58 1.72 -17.18 -18.18
N ALA A 59 0.44 -17.47 -18.47
CA ALA A 59 -0.42 -16.56 -19.23
C ALA A 59 -0.79 -15.29 -18.42
N ALA A 60 -1.01 -14.18 -19.12
CA ALA A 60 -1.35 -12.88 -18.50
C ALA A 60 -2.51 -12.97 -17.49
N ASP A 61 -3.62 -13.65 -17.84
CA ASP A 61 -4.77 -13.81 -16.95
C ASP A 61 -4.42 -14.52 -15.64
N THR A 62 -3.48 -15.47 -15.69
CA THR A 62 -3.01 -16.18 -14.49
C THR A 62 -2.11 -15.28 -13.65
N ALA A 63 -1.24 -14.50 -14.28
CA ALA A 63 -0.36 -13.54 -13.62
C ALA A 63 -1.12 -12.36 -12.95
N LEU A 64 -2.36 -12.09 -13.40
CA LEU A 64 -3.24 -11.04 -12.84
C LEU A 64 -4.19 -11.56 -11.74
N LEU A 65 -4.34 -12.87 -11.61
CA LEU A 65 -5.23 -13.47 -10.60
C LEU A 65 -4.89 -13.04 -9.17
N PRO A 66 -3.60 -12.99 -8.74
CA PRO A 66 -3.25 -12.49 -7.41
C PRO A 66 -3.74 -11.06 -7.18
N ALA A 67 -3.54 -10.15 -8.14
CA ALA A 67 -4.00 -8.75 -8.02
C ALA A 67 -5.51 -8.66 -7.79
N ARG A 68 -6.30 -9.48 -8.51
CA ARG A 68 -7.76 -9.58 -8.30
C ARG A 68 -8.10 -10.07 -6.89
N GLN A 69 -7.45 -11.13 -6.42
CA GLN A 69 -7.70 -11.72 -5.11
C GLN A 69 -7.31 -10.77 -3.98
N LEU A 70 -6.20 -10.05 -4.12
CA LEU A 70 -5.78 -8.99 -3.21
C LEU A 70 -6.82 -7.87 -3.12
N GLY A 71 -7.39 -7.44 -4.25
CA GLY A 71 -8.43 -6.39 -4.24
C GLY A 71 -9.64 -6.78 -3.39
N VAL A 72 -10.10 -8.03 -3.54
CA VAL A 72 -11.19 -8.58 -2.72
C VAL A 72 -10.79 -8.70 -1.24
N LEU A 73 -9.58 -9.20 -0.97
CA LEU A 73 -9.06 -9.38 0.38
C LEU A 73 -9.00 -8.06 1.16
N VAL A 74 -8.44 -7.01 0.54
CA VAL A 74 -8.29 -5.69 1.14
C VAL A 74 -9.64 -5.00 1.33
N ALA A 75 -10.57 -5.15 0.38
CA ALA A 75 -11.93 -4.64 0.56
C ALA A 75 -12.64 -5.31 1.75
N GLY A 76 -12.50 -6.64 1.88
CA GLY A 76 -13.04 -7.39 3.02
C GLY A 76 -12.49 -6.91 4.37
N MET A 77 -11.19 -6.62 4.44
CA MET A 77 -10.54 -6.05 5.61
C MET A 77 -11.15 -4.69 5.98
N HIS A 78 -11.28 -3.79 5.01
CA HIS A 78 -11.84 -2.46 5.25
C HIS A 78 -13.32 -2.49 5.65
N VAL A 79 -14.11 -3.39 5.07
CA VAL A 79 -15.52 -3.60 5.48
C VAL A 79 -15.59 -4.05 6.95
N ALA A 80 -14.71 -4.97 7.35
CA ALA A 80 -14.65 -5.44 8.73
C ALA A 80 -14.23 -4.32 9.70
N PHE A 81 -13.18 -3.55 9.40
CA PHE A 81 -12.78 -2.41 10.23
C PHE A 81 -13.83 -1.31 10.29
N ALA A 82 -14.49 -1.01 9.17
CA ALA A 82 -15.56 -0.02 9.12
C ALA A 82 -16.77 -0.38 9.99
N SER A 83 -16.89 -1.65 10.39
CA SER A 83 -17.91 -2.14 11.32
C SER A 83 -17.54 -1.89 12.79
N SER A 84 -16.25 -1.70 13.09
CA SER A 84 -15.76 -1.36 14.45
C SER A 84 -15.83 0.15 14.75
N GLY A 85 -15.99 1.00 13.75
CA GLY A 85 -16.23 2.43 13.92
C GLY A 85 -15.72 3.27 12.76
N ARG A 86 -16.30 4.47 12.59
CA ARG A 86 -15.96 5.41 11.53
C ARG A 86 -15.80 6.82 12.09
N ALA A 87 -14.97 7.61 11.44
CA ALA A 87 -14.86 9.05 11.61
C ALA A 87 -14.87 9.72 10.23
N VAL A 88 -14.80 11.04 10.21
CA VAL A 88 -14.76 11.84 8.99
C VAL A 88 -13.64 12.86 9.14
N ALA A 89 -12.84 13.03 8.08
CA ALA A 89 -11.78 14.03 8.05
C ALA A 89 -12.37 15.44 8.08
N ASP A 90 -11.93 16.24 9.05
CA ASP A 90 -12.17 17.68 9.08
C ASP A 90 -11.06 18.43 8.31
N GLU A 91 -11.24 19.74 8.13
CA GLU A 91 -10.27 20.60 7.44
C GLU A 91 -8.87 20.55 8.08
N LYS A 92 -8.80 20.44 9.41
CA LYS A 92 -7.51 20.32 10.10
C LYS A 92 -6.81 19.01 9.76
N THR A 93 -7.57 17.92 9.59
CA THR A 93 -7.04 16.61 9.24
C THR A 93 -6.48 16.60 7.83
N THR A 94 -7.21 17.17 6.87
CA THR A 94 -6.71 17.25 5.49
C THR A 94 -5.52 18.21 5.34
N GLN A 95 -5.48 19.29 6.11
CA GLN A 95 -4.29 20.15 6.23
C GLN A 95 -3.07 19.38 6.73
N ARG A 96 -3.23 18.54 7.77
CA ARG A 96 -2.13 17.69 8.26
C ARG A 96 -1.63 16.71 7.21
N TRP A 97 -2.51 16.12 6.39
CA TRP A 97 -2.09 15.25 5.28
C TRP A 97 -1.25 15.99 4.24
N ARG A 98 -1.69 17.19 3.80
CA ARG A 98 -0.93 18.06 2.91
C ARG A 98 0.43 18.41 3.50
N ASP A 99 0.48 18.83 4.76
CA ASP A 99 1.72 19.29 5.40
C ASP A 99 2.72 18.15 5.56
N ARG A 100 2.25 16.98 5.99
CA ARG A 100 3.07 15.76 6.09
C ARG A 100 3.61 15.32 4.74
N ALA A 101 2.79 15.31 3.70
CA ALA A 101 3.21 14.95 2.35
C ALA A 101 4.26 15.93 1.80
N ASN A 102 4.06 17.25 2.02
CA ASN A 102 5.06 18.26 1.68
C ASN A 102 6.36 18.07 2.45
N HIS A 103 6.29 17.73 3.74
CA HIS A 103 7.47 17.45 4.55
C HIS A 103 8.25 16.24 4.02
N ALA A 104 7.56 15.16 3.65
CA ALA A 104 8.19 13.99 3.03
C ALA A 104 8.88 14.35 1.70
N LEU A 105 8.27 15.21 0.87
CA LEU A 105 8.91 15.70 -0.35
C LEU A 105 10.13 16.56 -0.06
N ASP A 106 10.05 17.48 0.90
CA ASP A 106 11.17 18.35 1.30
C ASP A 106 12.36 17.51 1.79
N ASP A 107 12.10 16.49 2.59
CA ASP A 107 13.11 15.56 3.08
C ASP A 107 13.73 14.75 1.94
N ALA A 108 12.91 14.24 1.02
CA ALA A 108 13.40 13.53 -0.16
C ALA A 108 14.27 14.44 -1.04
N LEU A 109 13.85 15.68 -1.31
CA LEU A 109 14.62 16.66 -2.09
C LEU A 109 15.96 17.01 -1.45
N ARG A 110 16.03 17.01 -0.12
CA ARG A 110 17.27 17.27 0.63
C ARG A 110 18.21 16.07 0.65
N LEU A 111 17.67 14.85 0.65
CA LEU A 111 18.44 13.62 0.85
C LEU A 111 18.86 12.94 -0.45
N VAL A 112 18.06 13.05 -1.52
CA VAL A 112 18.31 12.35 -2.78
C VAL A 112 19.23 13.20 -3.66
N ASP A 113 20.41 12.66 -3.94
CA ASP A 113 21.40 13.27 -4.82
C ASP A 113 21.41 12.62 -6.22
N GLY A 114 22.26 13.16 -7.11
CA GLY A 114 22.49 12.63 -8.44
C GLY A 114 21.31 12.82 -9.42
N PRO A 115 21.30 12.06 -10.53
CA PRO A 115 20.28 12.18 -11.57
C PRO A 115 18.84 11.98 -11.07
N GLU A 116 18.64 11.08 -10.11
CA GLU A 116 17.34 10.84 -9.46
C GLU A 116 16.88 12.08 -8.69
N GLY A 117 17.79 12.73 -7.95
CA GLY A 117 17.50 13.97 -7.23
C GLY A 117 17.13 15.13 -8.16
N GLU A 118 17.84 15.25 -9.29
CA GLU A 118 17.52 16.24 -10.33
C GLU A 118 16.13 16.01 -10.95
N ARG A 119 15.76 14.75 -11.23
CA ARG A 119 14.43 14.38 -11.72
C ARG A 119 13.35 14.68 -10.68
N LEU A 120 13.58 14.34 -9.41
CA LEU A 120 12.66 14.66 -8.32
C LEU A 120 12.45 16.16 -8.19
N ALA A 121 13.52 16.96 -8.24
CA ALA A 121 13.45 18.42 -8.18
C ALA A 121 12.62 19.02 -9.33
N ARG A 122 12.76 18.51 -10.56
CA ARG A 122 11.93 18.94 -11.70
C ARG A 122 10.44 18.62 -11.51
N ARG A 123 10.12 17.49 -10.87
CA ARG A 123 8.73 17.07 -10.61
C ARG A 123 8.10 17.72 -9.38
N ALA A 124 8.92 18.26 -8.47
CA ALA A 124 8.46 18.81 -7.20
C ALA A 124 7.27 19.78 -7.31
N PRO A 125 7.22 20.75 -8.26
CA PRO A 125 6.06 21.63 -8.40
C PRO A 125 4.74 20.88 -8.66
N ARG A 126 4.76 19.85 -9.52
CA ARG A 126 3.59 19.02 -9.84
C ARG A 126 3.22 18.11 -8.67
N ILE A 127 4.20 17.59 -7.94
CA ILE A 127 3.95 16.83 -6.71
C ILE A 127 3.26 17.71 -5.66
N ARG A 128 3.76 18.94 -5.43
CA ARG A 128 3.12 19.88 -4.48
C ARG A 128 1.69 20.23 -4.91
N ALA A 129 1.47 20.48 -6.19
CA ALA A 129 0.12 20.74 -6.70
C ALA A 129 -0.83 19.57 -6.43
N ALA A 130 -0.36 18.32 -6.56
CA ALA A 130 -1.14 17.15 -6.18
C ALA A 130 -1.42 17.11 -4.66
N PHE A 131 -0.46 17.48 -3.81
CA PHE A 131 -0.70 17.53 -2.36
C PHE A 131 -1.68 18.60 -1.92
N GLU A 132 -1.77 19.74 -2.62
CA GLU A 132 -2.79 20.77 -2.33
C GLU A 132 -4.22 20.21 -2.47
N THR A 133 -4.43 19.21 -3.32
CA THR A 133 -5.75 18.59 -3.49
C THR A 133 -6.30 17.93 -2.21
N PHE A 134 -5.44 17.59 -1.24
CA PHE A 134 -5.91 17.12 0.07
C PHE A 134 -6.88 18.11 0.72
N LEU A 135 -6.68 19.42 0.56
CA LEU A 135 -7.54 20.45 1.18
C LEU A 135 -9.01 20.37 0.72
N GLU A 136 -9.26 19.76 -0.44
CA GLU A 136 -10.60 19.58 -1.02
C GLU A 136 -11.29 18.29 -0.55
N THR A 137 -10.64 17.51 0.32
CA THR A 137 -11.08 16.17 0.73
C THR A 137 -11.67 16.12 2.15
N SER A 138 -12.02 17.28 2.71
CA SER A 138 -12.84 17.34 3.93
C SER A 138 -14.13 16.55 3.70
N GLY A 139 -14.54 15.74 4.68
CA GLY A 139 -15.63 14.77 4.49
C GLY A 139 -15.17 13.34 4.15
N THR A 140 -13.88 13.11 3.88
CA THR A 140 -13.34 11.76 3.63
C THR A 140 -13.62 10.83 4.82
N PRO A 141 -14.21 9.64 4.62
CA PRO A 141 -14.40 8.66 5.69
C PRO A 141 -13.08 8.10 6.20
N LEU A 142 -12.99 7.95 7.52
CA LEU A 142 -11.83 7.39 8.21
C LEU A 142 -12.25 6.15 9.00
N ILE A 143 -11.49 5.08 8.86
CA ILE A 143 -11.69 3.82 9.59
C ILE A 143 -10.34 3.32 10.10
N ASP A 144 -10.35 2.30 10.97
CA ASP A 144 -9.11 1.58 11.22
C ASP A 144 -8.64 0.94 9.90
N VAL A 145 -7.34 1.00 9.62
CA VAL A 145 -6.71 0.49 8.40
C VAL A 145 -5.52 -0.38 8.79
N HIS A 146 -4.92 -1.08 7.83
CA HIS A 146 -3.62 -1.71 8.05
C HIS A 146 -2.52 -0.66 8.26
N GLY A 147 -2.52 0.41 7.47
CA GLY A 147 -1.66 1.58 7.64
C GLY A 147 -0.22 1.40 7.15
N ASP A 148 0.17 0.19 6.73
CA ASP A 148 1.46 -0.12 6.11
C ASP A 148 1.34 -1.25 5.07
N LEU A 149 0.22 -1.25 4.34
CA LEU A 149 -0.12 -2.35 3.45
C LEU A 149 0.75 -2.35 2.18
N HIS A 150 1.51 -3.42 1.97
CA HIS A 150 2.27 -3.71 0.76
C HIS A 150 2.31 -5.23 0.52
N VAL A 151 2.83 -5.71 -0.63
CA VAL A 151 2.81 -7.14 -0.94
C VAL A 151 3.49 -7.98 0.13
N GLY A 152 4.62 -7.51 0.68
CA GLY A 152 5.33 -8.17 1.79
C GLY A 152 4.48 -8.49 3.03
N GLN A 153 3.37 -7.78 3.27
CA GLN A 153 2.42 -8.07 4.34
C GLN A 153 1.33 -9.07 3.95
N VAL A 154 1.48 -9.72 2.79
CA VAL A 154 0.56 -10.74 2.28
C VAL A 154 1.29 -12.07 2.13
N LEU A 155 0.95 -13.02 2.99
CA LEU A 155 1.39 -14.39 2.88
C LEU A 155 0.56 -15.15 1.84
N ARG A 156 1.22 -15.94 0.98
CA ARG A 156 0.57 -16.93 0.11
C ARG A 156 0.76 -18.33 0.68
N HIS A 157 -0.31 -19.10 0.84
CA HIS A 157 -0.24 -20.45 1.42
C HIS A 157 -1.32 -21.40 0.86
N GLY A 158 -1.10 -22.71 1.02
CA GLY A 158 -2.06 -23.74 0.64
C GLY A 158 -2.14 -24.02 -0.87
N SER A 159 -2.93 -25.04 -1.23
CA SER A 159 -3.25 -25.41 -2.62
C SER A 159 -4.76 -25.74 -2.69
N PRO A 160 -5.59 -24.97 -3.42
CA PRO A 160 -5.24 -23.76 -4.17
C PRO A 160 -4.74 -22.62 -3.27
N SER A 161 -4.01 -21.67 -3.86
CA SER A 161 -3.42 -20.52 -3.16
C SER A 161 -4.46 -19.71 -2.40
N ARG A 162 -4.17 -19.44 -1.13
CA ARG A 162 -4.89 -18.51 -0.25
C ARG A 162 -3.94 -17.41 0.21
N TYR A 163 -4.53 -16.27 0.58
CA TYR A 163 -3.80 -15.07 0.99
C TYR A 163 -4.19 -14.66 2.40
N ALA A 164 -3.19 -14.30 3.20
CA ALA A 164 -3.40 -13.84 4.57
C ALA A 164 -2.59 -12.56 4.81
N LEU A 165 -3.27 -11.52 5.32
CA LEU A 165 -2.67 -10.27 5.77
C LEU A 165 -2.05 -10.46 7.15
N ILE A 166 -0.89 -9.85 7.36
CA ILE A 166 -0.14 -9.87 8.62
C ILE A 166 0.30 -8.44 9.01
N ASP A 167 0.95 -8.29 10.16
CA ASP A 167 1.62 -7.04 10.57
C ASP A 167 0.69 -5.80 10.67
N PHE A 168 -0.28 -5.89 11.57
CA PHE A 168 -1.26 -4.82 11.84
C PHE A 168 -0.78 -3.78 12.88
N ASP A 169 0.53 -3.70 13.16
CA ASP A 169 1.09 -2.73 14.09
C ASP A 169 1.05 -1.30 13.51
N GLY A 170 0.79 -1.17 12.20
CA GLY A 170 0.81 0.09 11.46
C GLY A 170 2.23 0.48 11.06
N ASN A 171 2.37 1.56 10.29
CA ASN A 171 3.69 1.96 9.80
C ASN A 171 4.54 2.51 10.97
N PRO A 172 5.69 1.90 11.29
CA PRO A 172 6.49 2.26 12.46
C PRO A 172 7.10 3.67 12.37
N VAL A 173 7.19 4.24 11.16
CA VAL A 173 7.72 5.59 10.91
C VAL A 173 6.65 6.66 11.12
N THR A 174 5.37 6.37 10.83
CA THR A 174 4.25 7.32 11.02
C THR A 174 3.48 7.13 12.32
N ALA A 175 3.54 5.95 12.94
CA ALA A 175 2.82 5.60 14.17
C ALA A 175 3.20 6.49 15.37
N ILE A 176 4.40 7.09 15.37
CA ILE A 176 4.86 8.00 16.42
C ILE A 176 4.30 9.42 16.24
N GLU A 177 4.02 9.84 15.00
CA GLU A 177 3.68 11.24 14.69
C GLU A 177 2.17 11.50 14.61
N GLU A 178 1.36 10.52 14.19
CA GLU A 178 -0.01 10.81 13.76
C GLU A 178 -1.08 10.61 14.85
N GLY A 179 -0.84 9.81 15.89
CA GLY A 179 -1.77 9.60 17.01
C GLY A 179 -3.20 9.13 16.64
N ALA A 180 -3.48 8.91 15.35
CA ALA A 180 -4.80 8.62 14.80
C ALA A 180 -4.84 7.19 14.26
N ARG A 181 -5.52 6.29 14.98
CA ARG A 181 -5.78 4.91 14.52
C ARG A 181 -6.62 4.86 13.25
N ARG A 182 -7.41 5.92 12.98
CA ARG A 182 -8.33 5.97 11.84
C ARG A 182 -7.79 6.84 10.71
N GLN A 183 -7.72 6.26 9.52
CA GLN A 183 -7.14 6.84 8.31
C GLN A 183 -8.08 6.55 7.11
N PRO A 184 -7.90 7.23 5.97
CA PRO A 184 -8.65 6.89 4.77
C PRO A 184 -8.20 5.52 4.24
N VAL A 185 -9.15 4.69 3.80
CA VAL A 185 -8.86 3.38 3.16
C VAL A 185 -7.96 3.51 1.93
N ALA A 186 -7.93 4.70 1.33
CA ALA A 186 -7.05 5.03 0.21
C ALA A 186 -5.56 4.93 0.55
N LEU A 187 -5.17 5.00 1.84
CA LEU A 187 -3.79 4.79 2.29
C LEU A 187 -3.32 3.39 1.94
N ASP A 188 -4.08 2.37 2.35
CA ASP A 188 -3.78 0.97 2.07
C ASP A 188 -3.86 0.66 0.57
N VAL A 189 -4.84 1.26 -0.13
CA VAL A 189 -4.97 1.13 -1.59
C VAL A 189 -3.76 1.73 -2.31
N ALA A 190 -3.31 2.93 -1.92
CA ALA A 190 -2.13 3.56 -2.50
C ALA A 190 -0.87 2.74 -2.24
N GLY A 191 -0.70 2.21 -1.03
CA GLY A 191 0.41 1.33 -0.66
C GLY A 191 0.46 0.06 -1.50
N MET A 192 -0.67 -0.64 -1.67
CA MET A 192 -0.72 -1.84 -2.50
C MET A 192 -0.52 -1.54 -3.99
N LEU A 193 -1.07 -0.45 -4.51
CA LEU A 193 -0.84 -0.02 -5.90
C LEU A 193 0.64 0.29 -6.17
N ALA A 194 1.30 1.02 -5.26
CA ALA A 194 2.74 1.28 -5.33
C ALA A 194 3.54 -0.02 -5.26
N SER A 195 3.17 -0.91 -4.33
CA SER A 195 3.87 -2.18 -4.13
C SER A 195 3.79 -3.11 -5.35
N LEU A 196 2.64 -3.18 -6.04
CA LEU A 196 2.50 -3.94 -7.29
C LEU A 196 3.41 -3.37 -8.41
N ASP A 197 3.53 -2.04 -8.50
CA ASP A 197 4.45 -1.38 -9.43
C ASP A 197 5.91 -1.73 -9.09
N HIS A 198 6.28 -1.64 -7.80
CA HIS A 198 7.63 -1.97 -7.34
C HIS A 198 8.01 -3.42 -7.64
N VAL A 199 7.09 -4.39 -7.49
CA VAL A 199 7.34 -5.79 -7.88
C VAL A 199 7.77 -5.88 -9.34
N GLY A 200 7.05 -5.23 -10.26
CA GLY A 200 7.40 -5.22 -11.68
C GLY A 200 8.77 -4.55 -11.93
N ARG A 201 9.07 -3.44 -11.26
CA ARG A 201 10.37 -2.77 -11.36
C ARG A 201 11.52 -3.62 -10.84
N VAL A 202 11.30 -4.38 -9.77
CA VAL A 202 12.26 -5.35 -9.24
C VAL A 202 12.55 -6.43 -10.27
N VAL A 203 11.52 -6.97 -10.94
CA VAL A 203 11.71 -7.98 -12.01
C VAL A 203 12.50 -7.39 -13.17
N ILE A 204 12.13 -6.20 -13.65
CA ILE A 204 12.85 -5.49 -14.73
C ILE A 204 14.33 -5.32 -14.36
N LYS A 205 14.63 -4.98 -13.10
CA LYS A 205 16.01 -4.73 -12.67
C LYS A 205 16.84 -6.00 -12.47
N ARG A 206 16.22 -7.09 -11.99
CA ARG A 206 16.91 -8.32 -11.57
C ARG A 206 16.98 -9.41 -12.64
N THR A 207 16.26 -9.25 -13.75
CA THR A 207 16.13 -10.29 -14.78
C THR A 207 16.77 -9.81 -16.08
N ASP A 208 17.92 -10.40 -16.42
CA ASP A 208 18.61 -10.08 -17.67
C ASP A 208 17.80 -10.56 -18.89
N GLY A 209 17.64 -9.70 -19.90
CA GLY A 209 16.94 -10.04 -21.14
C GLY A 209 15.42 -10.11 -21.02
N VAL A 210 14.84 -9.64 -19.91
CA VAL A 210 13.39 -9.57 -19.73
C VAL A 210 12.75 -8.61 -20.72
N ASP A 211 11.55 -8.96 -21.21
CA ASP A 211 10.72 -8.05 -21.98
C ASP A 211 10.16 -6.96 -21.06
N VAL A 212 10.82 -5.80 -21.08
CA VAL A 212 10.47 -4.64 -20.24
C VAL A 212 9.06 -4.15 -20.54
N ASP A 213 8.65 -4.12 -21.81
CA ASP A 213 7.34 -3.61 -22.21
C ASP A 213 6.23 -4.54 -21.71
N ALA A 214 6.45 -5.85 -21.75
CA ALA A 214 5.54 -6.83 -21.17
C ALA A 214 5.36 -6.64 -19.65
N VAL A 215 6.44 -6.41 -18.90
CA VAL A 215 6.36 -6.18 -17.45
C VAL A 215 5.69 -4.84 -17.13
N LEU A 216 5.97 -3.78 -17.88
CA LEU A 216 5.29 -2.49 -17.72
C LEU A 216 3.79 -2.60 -18.02
N ALA A 217 3.40 -3.35 -19.04
CA ALA A 217 1.99 -3.66 -19.33
C ALA A 217 1.34 -4.45 -18.18
N TRP A 218 2.06 -5.41 -17.60
CA TRP A 218 1.59 -6.14 -16.42
C TRP A 218 1.38 -5.21 -15.22
N ILE A 219 2.29 -4.26 -14.94
CA ILE A 219 2.12 -3.30 -13.82
C ILE A 219 0.79 -2.56 -13.96
N GLY A 220 0.53 -1.96 -15.14
CA GLY A 220 -0.70 -1.22 -15.39
C GLY A 220 -1.95 -2.10 -15.27
N GLN A 221 -1.91 -3.31 -15.81
CA GLN A 221 -3.02 -4.27 -15.74
C GLN A 221 -3.25 -4.78 -14.31
N ALA A 222 -2.20 -5.04 -13.53
CA ALA A 222 -2.28 -5.51 -12.15
C ALA A 222 -2.89 -4.44 -11.25
N GLN A 223 -2.43 -3.19 -11.37
CA GLN A 223 -3.00 -2.05 -10.65
C GLN A 223 -4.49 -1.85 -10.98
N ALA A 224 -4.85 -1.88 -12.26
CA ALA A 224 -6.24 -1.77 -12.70
C ALA A 224 -7.10 -2.93 -12.20
N THR A 225 -6.58 -4.16 -12.26
CA THR A 225 -7.27 -5.38 -11.81
C THR A 225 -7.51 -5.37 -10.30
N PHE A 226 -6.48 -5.03 -9.52
CA PHE A 226 -6.58 -4.86 -8.08
C PHE A 226 -7.64 -3.81 -7.72
N PHE A 227 -7.55 -2.62 -8.32
CA PHE A 227 -8.44 -1.51 -8.00
C PHE A 227 -9.89 -1.80 -8.40
N ALA A 228 -10.11 -2.41 -9.57
CA ALA A 228 -11.44 -2.80 -10.01
C ALA A 228 -12.07 -3.86 -9.08
N ALA A 229 -11.29 -4.88 -8.69
CA ALA A 229 -11.75 -5.91 -7.76
C ALA A 229 -12.07 -5.33 -6.37
N TYR A 230 -11.22 -4.44 -5.88
CA TYR A 230 -11.42 -3.71 -4.62
C TYR A 230 -12.72 -2.89 -4.63
N ARG A 231 -12.94 -2.07 -5.67
CA ARG A 231 -14.17 -1.28 -5.81
C ARG A 231 -15.42 -2.16 -5.92
N SER A 232 -15.37 -3.23 -6.72
CA SER A 232 -16.50 -4.15 -6.88
C SER A 232 -16.88 -4.76 -5.53
N ALA A 233 -15.90 -5.26 -4.77
CA ALA A 233 -16.12 -5.85 -3.47
C ALA A 233 -16.69 -4.85 -2.45
N LEU A 234 -16.21 -3.59 -2.44
CA LEU A 234 -16.82 -2.54 -1.61
C LEU A 234 -18.27 -2.25 -1.99
N LEU A 235 -18.58 -2.17 -3.29
CA LEU A 235 -19.93 -1.91 -3.78
C LEU A 235 -20.89 -3.06 -3.42
N GLU A 236 -20.46 -4.30 -3.64
CA GLU A 236 -21.21 -5.51 -3.28
C GLU A 236 -21.51 -5.58 -1.77
N ALA A 237 -20.57 -5.11 -0.93
CA ALA A 237 -20.75 -5.03 0.51
C ALA A 237 -21.55 -3.80 0.97
N GLY A 238 -22.05 -2.94 0.07
CA GLY A 238 -22.73 -1.69 0.43
C GLY A 238 -21.82 -0.65 1.09
N ALA A 239 -20.50 -0.79 0.92
CA ALA A 239 -19.46 0.01 1.56
C ALA A 239 -18.70 0.91 0.56
N GLY A 240 -19.23 1.11 -0.65
CA GLY A 240 -18.60 1.92 -1.70
C GLY A 240 -18.27 3.36 -1.27
N ALA A 241 -19.04 3.93 -0.35
CA ALA A 241 -18.80 5.27 0.18
C ALA A 241 -17.53 5.38 1.04
N LEU A 242 -16.90 4.27 1.47
CA LEU A 242 -15.65 4.32 2.25
C LEU A 242 -14.47 4.86 1.44
N LEU A 243 -14.47 4.68 0.12
CA LEU A 243 -13.38 5.09 -0.75
C LEU A 243 -13.60 6.51 -1.27
N ASP A 244 -12.70 7.42 -0.92
CA ASP A 244 -12.53 8.69 -1.64
C ASP A 244 -11.34 8.57 -2.59
N ASP A 245 -11.60 8.59 -3.89
CA ASP A 245 -10.55 8.42 -4.91
C ASP A 245 -9.57 9.60 -4.95
N ARG A 246 -10.02 10.78 -4.53
CA ARG A 246 -9.26 12.04 -4.63
C ARG A 246 -7.99 12.00 -3.80
N VAL A 247 -7.98 11.20 -2.72
CA VAL A 247 -6.82 11.06 -1.83
C VAL A 247 -5.81 10.00 -2.31
N ILE A 248 -6.16 9.09 -3.23
CA ILE A 248 -5.27 7.99 -3.65
C ILE A 248 -4.01 8.54 -4.28
N ARG A 249 -4.18 9.42 -5.28
CA ARG A 249 -3.05 9.92 -6.06
C ARG A 249 -2.03 10.70 -5.23
N PRO A 250 -2.41 11.67 -4.38
CA PRO A 250 -1.44 12.33 -3.51
C PRO A 250 -0.81 11.37 -2.49
N LEU A 251 -1.54 10.36 -1.99
CA LEU A 251 -0.94 9.33 -1.11
C LEU A 251 0.09 8.45 -1.84
N GLN A 252 -0.11 8.10 -3.11
CA GLN A 252 0.89 7.39 -3.91
C GLN A 252 2.17 8.22 -4.08
N LEU A 253 2.04 9.51 -4.41
CA LEU A 253 3.20 10.40 -4.55
C LEU A 253 3.96 10.57 -3.22
N GLU A 254 3.23 10.65 -2.11
CA GLU A 254 3.82 10.68 -0.77
C GLU A 254 4.55 9.36 -0.46
N GLN A 255 3.97 8.20 -0.78
CA GLN A 255 4.63 6.90 -0.61
C GLN A 255 5.97 6.87 -1.34
N GLU A 256 6.03 7.29 -2.60
CA GLU A 256 7.29 7.29 -3.36
C GLU A 256 8.34 8.26 -2.77
N CYS A 257 7.91 9.39 -2.19
CA CYS A 257 8.82 10.26 -1.44
C CYS A 257 9.42 9.55 -0.22
N ARG A 258 8.60 8.77 0.52
CA ARG A 258 9.07 7.96 1.65
C ARG A 258 9.99 6.81 1.23
N GLU A 259 9.71 6.17 0.10
CA GLU A 259 10.60 5.14 -0.50
C GLU A 259 11.97 5.71 -0.85
N PHE A 260 12.04 6.94 -1.37
CA PHE A 260 13.31 7.64 -1.57
C PHE A 260 14.08 7.84 -0.27
N ILE A 261 13.40 8.33 0.78
CA ILE A 261 14.00 8.55 2.10
C ILE A 261 14.53 7.21 2.66
N TYR A 262 13.73 6.15 2.56
CA TYR A 262 14.10 4.81 2.99
C TYR A 262 15.33 4.31 2.22
N ALA A 263 15.32 4.45 0.89
CA ALA A 263 16.44 4.05 0.03
C ALA A 263 17.73 4.77 0.44
N VAL A 264 17.72 6.08 0.61
CA VAL A 264 18.92 6.83 1.01
C VAL A 264 19.43 6.38 2.39
N ARG A 265 18.55 6.12 3.35
CA ARG A 265 18.95 5.79 4.74
C ARG A 265 19.36 4.34 4.93
N HIS A 266 18.75 3.40 4.22
CA HIS A 266 18.85 1.97 4.53
C HIS A 266 19.27 1.12 3.33
N LEU A 267 18.89 1.50 2.11
CA LEU A 267 19.10 0.67 0.92
C LEU A 267 19.40 1.51 -0.33
N PRO A 268 20.60 2.12 -0.47
CA PRO A 268 20.85 3.14 -1.50
C PRO A 268 20.64 2.69 -2.94
N HIS A 269 20.75 1.39 -3.22
CA HIS A 269 20.49 0.81 -4.53
C HIS A 269 19.00 0.68 -4.87
N TRP A 270 18.08 0.93 -3.91
CA TRP A 270 16.64 0.89 -4.11
C TRP A 270 16.08 2.13 -4.79
N ARG A 271 16.88 3.22 -4.87
CA ARG A 271 16.46 4.53 -5.43
C ARG A 271 15.84 4.48 -6.84
N TYR A 272 16.20 3.49 -7.65
CA TYR A 272 15.63 3.33 -9.00
C TYR A 272 14.13 3.01 -8.97
N VAL A 273 13.63 2.37 -7.90
CA VAL A 273 12.22 1.98 -7.77
C VAL A 273 11.33 3.22 -7.68
N PRO A 274 11.50 4.10 -6.66
CA PRO A 274 10.65 5.29 -6.56
C PRO A 274 10.88 6.31 -7.68
N ASP A 275 12.09 6.39 -8.24
CA ASP A 275 12.35 7.26 -9.39
C ASP A 275 11.54 6.85 -10.62
N ALA A 276 11.54 5.56 -10.93
CA ALA A 276 10.82 5.06 -12.08
C ALA A 276 9.30 5.05 -11.81
N ALA A 277 8.85 4.81 -10.57
CA ALA A 277 7.45 4.92 -10.15
C ALA A 277 6.92 6.35 -10.30
N LEU A 278 7.66 7.35 -9.80
CA LEU A 278 7.31 8.76 -9.99
C LEU A 278 7.31 9.16 -11.47
N SER A 279 8.19 8.59 -12.29
CA SER A 279 8.21 8.87 -13.73
C SER A 279 6.96 8.33 -14.43
N ALA A 280 6.44 7.17 -14.02
CA ALA A 280 5.19 6.62 -14.54
C ALA A 280 3.96 7.39 -14.03
N LEU A 281 3.98 7.79 -12.75
CA LEU A 281 2.92 8.59 -12.16
C LEU A 281 2.87 9.98 -12.83
N LEU A 282 3.99 10.69 -12.86
CA LEU A 282 4.14 12.04 -13.40
C LEU A 282 5.10 12.02 -14.60
N PRO A 283 4.63 11.58 -15.79
CA PRO A 283 5.44 11.60 -17.00
C PRO A 283 5.89 13.03 -17.28
N ASP A 284 7.11 13.17 -17.79
CA ASP A 284 7.68 14.47 -18.17
C ASP A 284 6.79 15.10 -19.26
N GLU A 285 6.59 16.41 -19.20
CA GLU A 285 5.85 17.14 -20.23
C GLU A 285 6.73 17.20 -21.50
N GLU A 286 6.20 16.79 -22.65
CA GLU A 286 6.87 16.87 -23.96
C GLU A 286 7.14 18.32 -24.40
#